data_AF-A0AAW7AP82-F1
#
_entry.id   AF-A0AAW7AP82-F1
#
_cell.length_a   1.000
_cell.length_b   1.000
_cell.length_c   1.000
_cell.angle_alpha   90.00
_cell.angle_beta   90.00
_cell.angle_gamma   90.00
#
_symmetry.space_group_name_H-M   'P 1'
#
loop_
_entity.id
_entity.type
_entity.pdbx_description
1 polymer ?
#
loop_
_entity_poly.entity_id
_entity_poly.type
_entity_poly.pdbx_seq_one_letter_code
_entity_poly.pdbx_strand_id
1 'polypeptide(L)'
;MRKLFAILSVFCLIGLTACDASQTNLRKAGYATIQAYNATAPLALAYAQQPSADPDIKASIKTASADAMKVITPLGTDLQSSTPLTALEVSAATAAVAALQAQIATETVK
;
A
#
# COMPACT_ATOMS: atom_id res chain seq x y z
N MET A 1 7.10 22.02 30.02
CA MET A 1 8.24 21.71 29.11
C MET A 1 7.68 20.83 27.99
N ARG A 2 7.30 21.37 26.83
CA ARG A 2 8.02 21.24 25.54
C ARG A 2 8.61 19.82 25.39
N LYS A 3 8.18 18.95 24.46
CA LYS A 3 7.98 19.20 23.02
C LYS A 3 6.97 18.20 22.43
N LEU A 4 5.83 18.70 21.95
CA LEU A 4 5.03 18.07 20.88
C LEU A 4 5.80 18.24 19.58
N PHE A 5 6.41 17.21 18.99
CA PHE A 5 6.80 17.22 17.58
C PHE A 5 6.98 15.78 17.08
N ALA A 6 6.46 15.53 15.87
CA ALA A 6 6.65 14.35 15.02
C ALA A 6 5.54 13.28 14.93
N ILE A 7 4.26 13.66 15.04
CA ILE A 7 3.15 12.82 14.53
C ILE A 7 2.32 13.62 13.53
N LEU A 8 2.95 14.13 12.47
CA LEU A 8 2.22 14.81 11.40
C LEU A 8 3.01 14.76 10.09
N SER A 9 3.21 13.56 9.54
CA SER A 9 3.81 13.42 8.20
C SER A 9 3.18 12.32 7.34
N VAL A 10 2.19 11.56 7.86
CA VAL A 10 1.56 10.45 7.12
C VAL A 10 0.22 10.83 6.48
N PHE A 11 -0.29 12.05 6.73
CA PHE A 11 -1.60 12.50 6.26
C PHE A 11 -1.57 13.35 4.97
N CYS A 12 -0.52 13.26 4.16
CA CYS A 12 -0.43 14.01 2.90
C CYS A 12 -0.72 13.15 1.66
N LEU A 13 -1.72 12.27 1.74
CA LEU A 13 -2.25 11.52 0.59
C LEU A 13 -3.72 11.84 0.29
N ILE A 14 -4.38 12.68 1.10
CA ILE A 14 -5.76 13.09 0.87
C ILE A 14 -5.77 14.41 0.11
N GLY A 15 -5.43 14.35 -1.19
CA GLY A 15 -5.37 15.56 -1.99
C GLY A 15 -4.66 15.40 -3.32
N LEU A 16 -4.80 14.26 -3.99
CA LEU A 16 -4.57 14.22 -5.43
C LEU A 16 -5.77 14.88 -6.10
N THR A 17 -5.79 16.22 -6.10
CA THR A 17 -6.54 17.01 -7.09
C THR A 17 -6.25 16.38 -8.44
N ALA A 18 -7.29 16.06 -9.20
CA ALA A 18 -7.21 15.43 -10.52
C ALA A 18 -6.37 16.31 -11.46
N CYS A 19 -5.05 16.18 -11.36
CA CYS A 19 -4.09 16.55 -12.37
C CYS A 19 -4.36 15.60 -13.52
N ASP A 20 -4.47 16.13 -14.74
CA ASP A 20 -4.60 15.34 -15.96
C ASP A 20 -3.75 14.06 -15.83
N ALA A 21 -4.43 12.91 -15.88
CA ALA A 21 -3.82 11.62 -15.65
C ALA A 21 -3.01 11.22 -16.89
N SER A 22 -1.96 11.99 -17.16
CA SER A 22 -0.99 11.65 -18.19
C SER A 22 -0.44 10.27 -17.87
N GLN A 23 -0.15 9.50 -18.92
CA GLN A 23 0.43 8.16 -18.76
C GLN A 23 1.73 8.20 -17.93
N THR A 24 2.51 9.29 -18.05
CA THR A 24 3.69 9.54 -17.20
C THR A 24 3.32 9.62 -15.72
N ASN A 25 2.27 10.36 -15.36
CA ASN A 25 1.84 10.50 -13.96
C ASN A 25 1.26 9.19 -13.41
N LEU A 26 0.44 8.49 -14.21
CA LEU A 26 -0.11 7.19 -13.85
C LEU A 26 0.98 6.14 -13.63
N ARG A 27 2.00 6.10 -14.51
CA ARG A 27 3.13 5.18 -14.36
C ARG A 27 3.97 5.50 -13.14
N LYS A 28 4.26 6.78 -12.86
CA LYS A 28 4.95 7.19 -11.63
C LYS A 28 4.18 6.75 -10.39
N ALA A 29 2.87 6.98 -10.36
CA ALA A 29 2.02 6.54 -9.25
C ALA A 29 1.97 5.01 -9.13
N GLY A 30 1.90 4.29 -10.25
CA GLY A 30 1.97 2.83 -10.28
C GLY A 30 3.28 2.29 -9.69
N TYR A 31 4.43 2.83 -10.11
CA TYR A 31 5.73 2.43 -9.55
C TYR A 31 5.86 2.77 -8.06
N ALA A 32 5.37 3.94 -7.63
CA ALA A 32 5.36 4.31 -6.21
C ALA A 32 4.49 3.36 -5.38
N THR A 33 3.34 2.93 -5.93
CA THR A 33 2.45 1.95 -5.30
C THR A 33 3.13 0.60 -5.14
N ILE A 34 3.83 0.11 -6.17
CA ILE A 34 4.61 -1.14 -6.08
C ILE A 34 5.73 -1.04 -5.06
N GLN A 35 6.45 0.09 -5.02
CA GLN A 35 7.48 0.29 -4.00
C GLN A 35 6.89 0.29 -2.58
N ALA A 36 5.74 0.94 -2.38
CA ALA A 36 5.04 0.93 -1.11
C ALA A 36 4.61 -0.49 -0.71
N TYR A 37 4.09 -1.30 -1.66
CA TYR A 37 3.79 -2.71 -1.43
C TYR A 37 5.05 -3.50 -1.04
N ASN A 38 6.14 -3.35 -1.78
CA ASN A 38 7.40 -4.06 -1.52
C ASN A 38 8.04 -3.69 -0.18
N ALA A 39 7.83 -2.46 0.32
CA ALA A 39 8.24 -2.08 1.67
C ALA A 39 7.32 -2.67 2.76
N THR A 40 6.05 -2.91 2.43
CA THR A 40 5.01 -3.36 3.38
C THR A 40 4.96 -4.89 3.49
N ALA A 41 5.11 -5.63 2.39
CA ALA A 41 5.00 -7.08 2.35
C ALA A 41 5.98 -7.82 3.29
N PRO A 42 7.25 -7.39 3.45
CA PRO A 42 8.17 -7.99 4.43
C PRO A 42 7.68 -7.83 5.87
N LEU A 43 7.04 -6.70 6.20
CA LEU A 43 6.47 -6.46 7.54
C LEU A 43 5.28 -7.38 7.80
N ALA A 44 4.40 -7.55 6.81
CA ALA A 44 3.29 -8.51 6.87
C ALA A 44 3.79 -9.95 7.10
N LEU A 45 4.85 -10.34 6.38
CA LEU A 45 5.48 -11.65 6.53
C LEU A 45 6.08 -11.82 7.93
N ALA A 46 6.81 -10.82 8.42
CA ALA A 46 7.40 -10.85 9.76
C ALA A 46 6.33 -11.04 10.85
N TYR A 47 5.21 -10.30 10.77
CA TYR A 47 4.08 -10.48 11.69
C TYR A 47 3.49 -11.88 11.59
N ALA A 48 3.28 -12.40 10.37
CA ALA A 48 2.77 -13.75 10.16
C ALA A 48 3.69 -14.86 10.70
N GLN A 49 5.00 -14.61 10.79
CA GLN A 49 5.98 -15.55 11.33
C GLN A 49 6.14 -15.46 12.85
N GLN A 50 5.63 -14.41 13.49
CA GLN A 50 5.73 -14.25 14.93
C GLN A 50 4.90 -15.34 15.65
N PRO A 51 5.52 -16.11 16.58
CA PRO A 51 4.82 -17.19 17.29
C PRO A 51 3.72 -16.70 18.22
N SER A 52 3.91 -15.52 18.82
CA SER A 52 2.97 -14.88 19.74
C SER A 52 1.97 -13.94 19.06
N ALA A 53 2.02 -13.82 17.73
CA ALA A 53 1.06 -12.98 17.02
C ALA A 53 -0.33 -13.59 17.10
N ASP A 54 -1.32 -12.71 17.29
CA ASP A 54 -2.72 -13.08 17.38
C ASP A 54 -3.18 -13.79 16.09
N PRO A 55 -3.82 -14.97 16.20
CA PRO A 55 -4.20 -15.77 15.04
C PRO A 55 -5.21 -15.09 14.11
N ASP A 56 -6.14 -14.29 14.64
CA ASP A 56 -7.15 -13.59 13.85
C ASP A 56 -6.52 -12.43 13.09
N ILE A 57 -5.54 -11.76 13.71
CA ILE A 57 -4.77 -10.71 13.06
C ILE A 57 -3.87 -11.31 11.95
N LYS A 58 -3.24 -12.47 12.20
CA LYS A 58 -2.48 -13.19 11.15
C LYS A 58 -3.37 -13.52 9.95
N ALA A 59 -4.62 -13.96 10.20
CA ALA A 59 -5.58 -14.23 9.14
C ALA A 59 -5.97 -12.96 8.37
N SER A 60 -6.17 -11.84 9.08
CA SER A 60 -6.52 -10.55 8.51
C SER A 60 -5.40 -9.98 7.63
N ILE A 61 -4.15 -9.99 8.12
CA ILE A 61 -2.97 -9.57 7.35
C ILE A 61 -2.79 -10.46 6.11
N LYS A 62 -2.92 -11.79 6.24
CA LYS A 62 -2.83 -12.71 5.11
C LYS A 62 -3.88 -12.40 4.03
N THR A 63 -5.12 -12.11 4.44
CA THR A 63 -6.20 -11.74 3.53
C THR A 63 -5.90 -10.41 2.83
N ALA A 64 -5.53 -9.37 3.58
CA ALA A 64 -5.16 -8.07 3.02
C ALA A 64 -3.95 -8.16 2.07
N SER A 65 -2.94 -9.00 2.40
CA SER A 65 -1.80 -9.25 1.51
C SER A 65 -2.24 -9.94 0.22
N ALA A 66 -3.12 -10.93 0.29
CA ALA A 66 -3.65 -11.60 -0.90
C ALA A 66 -4.47 -10.63 -1.78
N ASP A 67 -5.28 -9.76 -1.18
CA ASP A 67 -6.06 -8.76 -1.90
C ASP A 67 -5.17 -7.69 -2.54
N ALA A 68 -4.13 -7.22 -1.86
CA ALA A 68 -3.13 -6.34 -2.44
C ALA A 68 -2.40 -6.99 -3.63
N MET A 69 -2.02 -8.28 -3.52
CA MET A 69 -1.37 -8.99 -4.63
C MET A 69 -2.25 -9.05 -5.88
N LYS A 70 -3.56 -9.25 -5.75
CA LYS A 70 -4.49 -9.32 -6.90
C LYS A 70 -4.42 -8.10 -7.81
N VAL A 71 -4.12 -6.92 -7.25
CA VAL A 71 -4.04 -5.66 -8.00
C VAL A 71 -2.61 -5.22 -8.28
N ILE A 72 -1.65 -5.58 -7.42
CA ILE A 72 -0.23 -5.25 -7.62
C ILE A 72 0.39 -6.07 -8.75
N THR A 73 0.05 -7.35 -8.86
CA THR A 73 0.58 -8.22 -9.93
C THR A 73 0.22 -7.70 -11.33
N PRO A 74 -1.06 -7.47 -11.69
CA PRO A 74 -1.39 -6.94 -13.02
C PRO A 74 -0.81 -5.54 -13.24
N LEU A 75 -0.87 -4.64 -12.25
CA LEU A 75 -0.26 -3.32 -12.34
C LEU A 75 1.26 -3.41 -12.66
N GLY A 76 1.97 -4.35 -12.04
CA GLY A 76 3.40 -4.59 -12.29
C GLY A 76 3.68 -5.10 -13.70
N THR A 77 2.80 -5.92 -14.25
CA THR A 77 2.85 -6.35 -15.66
C THR A 77 2.60 -5.18 -16.60
N ASP A 78 1.57 -4.40 -16.34
CA ASP A 78 1.20 -3.27 -17.21
C ASP A 78 2.27 -2.17 -17.22
N LEU A 79 2.89 -1.90 -16.07
CA LEU A 79 4.03 -0.98 -15.95
C LEU A 79 5.25 -1.41 -16.78
N GLN A 80 5.46 -2.70 -16.99
CA GLN A 80 6.55 -3.24 -17.81
C GLN A 80 6.20 -3.34 -19.31
N SER A 81 4.93 -3.16 -19.66
CA SER A 81 4.43 -3.21 -21.02
C SER A 81 4.19 -1.80 -21.59
N SER A 82 3.78 -1.71 -22.85
CA SER A 82 3.26 -0.49 -23.47
C SER A 82 1.77 -0.25 -23.21
N THR A 83 1.10 -1.12 -22.43
CA THR A 83 -0.31 -0.97 -22.06
C THR A 83 -0.53 0.38 -21.36
N PRO A 84 -1.49 1.19 -21.80
CA PRO A 84 -1.89 2.39 -21.08
C PRO A 84 -2.49 2.03 -19.74
N LEU A 85 -2.05 2.69 -18.67
CA LEU A 85 -2.67 2.56 -17.36
C LEU A 85 -3.92 3.43 -17.28
N THR A 86 -4.89 3.00 -16.48
CA THR A 86 -6.04 3.80 -16.09
C THR A 86 -5.86 4.37 -14.68
N ALA A 87 -6.51 5.50 -14.42
CA ALA A 87 -6.56 6.06 -13.07
C ALA A 87 -7.23 5.09 -12.08
N LEU A 88 -8.21 4.30 -12.54
CA LEU A 88 -8.91 3.32 -11.71
C LEU A 88 -7.97 2.21 -11.24
N GLU A 89 -7.18 1.62 -12.13
CA GLU A 89 -6.21 0.57 -11.79
C GLU A 89 -5.19 1.05 -10.76
N VAL A 90 -4.61 2.22 -11.00
CA VAL A 90 -3.62 2.81 -10.09
C VAL A 90 -4.26 3.13 -8.72
N SER A 91 -5.48 3.68 -8.72
CA SER A 91 -6.20 3.98 -7.48
C SER A 91 -6.59 2.74 -6.68
N ALA A 92 -7.03 1.67 -7.36
CA ALA A 92 -7.38 0.40 -6.72
C ALA A 92 -6.15 -0.27 -6.10
N ALA A 93 -5.02 -0.27 -6.81
CA ALA A 93 -3.76 -0.76 -6.27
C ALA A 93 -3.29 0.07 -5.07
N THR A 94 -3.39 1.40 -5.16
CA THR A 94 -3.02 2.32 -4.07
C THR A 94 -3.87 2.06 -2.83
N ALA A 95 -5.19 1.91 -3.00
CA ALA A 95 -6.11 1.64 -1.91
C ALA A 95 -5.84 0.28 -1.24
N ALA A 96 -5.55 -0.76 -2.02
CA ALA A 96 -5.24 -2.08 -1.47
C ALA A 96 -3.92 -2.08 -0.67
N VAL A 97 -2.89 -1.37 -1.14
CA VAL A 97 -1.64 -1.20 -0.38
C VAL A 97 -1.88 -0.40 0.90
N ALA A 98 -2.67 0.68 0.84
CA ALA A 98 -3.01 1.46 2.02
C ALA A 98 -3.81 0.64 3.05
N ALA A 99 -4.72 -0.23 2.60
CA ALA A 99 -5.46 -1.14 3.48
C ALA A 99 -4.52 -2.14 4.18
N LEU A 100 -3.56 -2.73 3.45
CA LEU A 100 -2.55 -3.60 4.04
C LEU A 100 -1.68 -2.85 5.06
N GLN A 101 -1.24 -1.63 4.74
CA GLN A 101 -0.47 -0.79 5.66
C GLN A 101 -1.25 -0.46 6.92
N ALA A 102 -2.54 -0.11 6.79
CA ALA A 102 -3.41 0.17 7.94
C ALA A 102 -3.61 -1.07 8.81
N GLN A 103 -3.77 -2.25 8.20
CA GLN A 103 -3.89 -3.51 8.92
C GLN A 103 -2.62 -3.84 9.73
N ILE A 104 -1.43 -3.52 9.20
CA ILE A 104 -0.17 -3.72 9.92
C ILE A 104 0.01 -2.66 11.01
N ALA A 105 -0.29 -1.39 10.70
CA ALA A 105 -0.08 -0.26 11.61
C ALA A 105 -0.96 -0.33 12.86
N THR A 106 -2.22 -0.75 12.72
CA THR A 106 -3.17 -0.95 13.83
C THR A 106 -2.60 -1.88 14.91
N GLU A 107 -1.67 -2.76 14.54
CA GLU A 107 -1.16 -3.82 15.40
C GLU A 107 0.23 -3.50 15.99
N THR A 108 0.94 -2.50 15.43
CA THR A 108 2.18 -1.96 16.02
C THR A 108 1.94 -0.95 17.15
N VAL A 109 0.68 -0.57 17.40
CA VAL A 109 0.29 0.48 18.37
C VAL A 109 -0.45 -0.10 19.60
N LYS A 110 -0.80 -1.39 19.60
CA LYS A 110 -1.33 -2.10 20.78
C LYS A 110 -0.19 -2.62 21.67
#